data_AF-A0A535E628-F1
#
_entry.id   AF-A0A535E628-F1
#
_cell.length_a   1.000
_cell.length_b   1.000
_cell.length_c   1.000
_cell.angle_alpha   90.00
_cell.angle_beta   90.00
_cell.angle_gamma   90.00
#
_symmetry.space_group_name_H-M   'P 1'
#
loop_
_entity.id
_entity.type
_entity.pdbx_description
1 polymer ?
#
loop_
_entity_poly.entity_id
_entity_poly.type
_entity_poly.pdbx_seq_one_letter_code
_entity_poly.pdbx_strand_id
1 'polypeptide(L)'
;MIGRSIPAGVLVASVLVAALVGGAVAAGVTLVVMRQQARTNPQGVSLGSNVTIKEEDATTTVARNAQPAVVSIVTDAASLTHGSGFLVTTDGYIVTNVGVVANAQTLAVLLSTDTKRHDARLVDYDCTTGVAVLKVDQVSNQPTLALDTSADLTTGQTVVVVPGAMAGGHGVSRGVIGSLHDSLPVTVSWGPGQAQMSNVIRTDAQVDAGASGAPVLNVGGQVVGITMTATSRGQPTHFALPASDLQPEIEQIVQGGALVVPSVGAQTTDVGVERRRPGQRRRHHAGGRPAAGRRPPAGAGPAHAVQGGPARDGDVHAGRVQRAGPAHAGGRTSRLPLVEEMETLDVTWHGQSCFRLRGKAAAVVTDPFPPGLGPRLRLESNLVTVSHPHENHSHVQSVKDAYVIEGPGEYEVAGVSVQGLPTFHDSQKGAEHGRNTVYVIELDDVRVCHLGDLGHALDDRALEAIGNVDVLLVPVGGGKTLDGARAAEVVRQVEPRYVVPMHFGHPALRTELAPVDRFLQEMGVPESEAQNRLSVQASSAEGETKVVVLEPRT
;
A
#
# COMPACT_ATOMS: atom_id res chain seq x y z
N MET A 1 -75.36 -7.77 67.99
CA MET A 1 -74.28 -8.67 67.53
C MET A 1 -74.90 -9.77 66.67
N ILE A 2 -74.89 -9.61 65.35
CA ILE A 2 -75.17 -10.68 64.38
C ILE A 2 -74.20 -10.47 63.23
N GLY A 3 -73.32 -11.45 63.03
CA GLY A 3 -72.25 -11.44 62.04
C GLY A 3 -72.78 -11.62 60.63
N ARG A 4 -72.22 -10.86 59.70
CA ARG A 4 -72.29 -11.17 58.27
C ARG A 4 -71.05 -11.99 57.92
N SER A 5 -71.22 -13.30 57.89
CA SER A 5 -70.22 -14.23 57.35
C SER A 5 -70.07 -13.97 55.85
N ILE A 6 -68.89 -13.55 55.43
CA ILE A 6 -68.55 -13.41 54.00
C ILE A 6 -68.52 -14.83 53.40
N PRO A 7 -69.25 -15.11 52.31
CA PRO A 7 -69.25 -16.43 51.70
C PRO A 7 -67.85 -16.79 51.20
N ALA A 8 -67.39 -18.00 51.53
CA ALA A 8 -66.02 -18.46 51.25
C ALA A 8 -65.59 -18.31 49.77
N GLY A 9 -66.54 -18.33 48.83
CA GLY A 9 -66.26 -18.10 47.40
C GLY A 9 -65.79 -16.68 47.05
N VAL A 10 -66.20 -15.66 47.81
CA VAL A 10 -65.81 -14.26 47.54
C VAL A 10 -64.38 -13.98 48.03
N LEU A 11 -63.95 -14.63 49.11
CA LEU A 11 -62.58 -14.57 49.63
C LEU A 11 -61.59 -15.30 48.70
N VAL A 12 -61.96 -16.45 48.15
CA VAL A 12 -61.11 -17.19 47.21
C VAL A 12 -60.98 -16.45 45.88
N ALA A 13 -62.07 -15.86 45.37
CA ALA A 13 -62.04 -15.07 44.13
C ALA A 13 -61.21 -13.79 44.25
N SER A 14 -61.28 -13.10 45.39
CA SER A 14 -60.48 -11.87 45.62
C SER A 14 -58.99 -12.17 45.84
N VAL A 15 -58.63 -13.30 46.45
CA VAL A 15 -57.22 -13.75 46.55
C VAL A 15 -56.66 -14.16 45.18
N LEU A 16 -57.46 -14.82 44.32
CA LEU A 16 -57.04 -15.18 42.97
C LEU A 16 -56.87 -13.96 42.05
N VAL A 17 -57.75 -12.96 42.14
CA VAL A 17 -57.62 -11.70 41.38
C VAL A 17 -56.43 -10.89 41.88
N ALA A 18 -56.18 -10.82 43.19
CA ALA A 18 -55.00 -10.17 43.75
C ALA A 18 -53.69 -10.89 43.33
N ALA A 19 -53.70 -12.22 43.27
CA ALA A 19 -52.55 -13.01 42.80
C ALA A 19 -52.28 -12.85 41.30
N LEU A 20 -53.33 -12.76 40.47
CA LEU A 20 -53.21 -12.53 39.03
C LEU A 20 -52.73 -11.10 38.70
N VAL A 21 -53.24 -10.08 39.41
CA VAL A 21 -52.79 -8.69 39.23
C VAL A 21 -51.37 -8.50 39.79
N GLY A 22 -51.04 -9.12 40.93
CA GLY A 22 -49.68 -9.13 41.48
C GLY A 22 -48.67 -9.83 40.56
N GLY A 23 -49.06 -10.96 39.96
CA GLY A 23 -48.23 -11.68 38.99
C GLY A 23 -48.01 -10.92 37.68
N ALA A 24 -49.04 -10.23 37.16
CA ALA A 24 -48.93 -9.42 35.96
C ALA A 24 -48.07 -8.16 36.16
N VAL A 25 -48.17 -7.51 37.33
CA VAL A 25 -47.31 -6.36 37.69
C VAL A 25 -45.88 -6.81 37.95
N ALA A 26 -45.66 -7.94 38.64
CA ALA A 26 -44.31 -8.49 38.86
C ALA A 26 -43.64 -8.93 37.55
N ALA A 27 -44.36 -9.57 36.64
CA ALA A 27 -43.84 -9.94 35.32
C ALA A 27 -43.57 -8.72 34.44
N GLY A 28 -44.45 -7.71 34.45
CA GLY A 28 -44.27 -6.46 33.71
C GLY A 28 -43.08 -5.62 34.21
N VAL A 29 -42.92 -5.49 35.54
CA VAL A 29 -41.78 -4.78 36.15
C VAL A 29 -40.48 -5.53 35.90
N THR A 30 -40.48 -6.87 36.01
CA THR A 30 -39.28 -7.68 35.70
C THR A 30 -38.87 -7.57 34.23
N LEU A 31 -39.83 -7.53 33.30
CA LEU A 31 -39.55 -7.44 31.86
C LEU A 31 -39.11 -6.02 31.43
N VAL A 32 -39.57 -4.98 32.13
CA VAL A 32 -39.09 -3.59 31.95
C VAL A 32 -37.71 -3.38 32.58
N VAL A 33 -37.45 -3.96 33.76
CA VAL A 33 -36.12 -3.96 34.40
C VAL A 33 -35.11 -4.77 33.58
N MET A 34 -35.50 -5.90 32.99
CA MET A 34 -34.65 -6.68 32.08
C MET A 34 -34.47 -6.02 30.70
N ARG A 35 -35.44 -5.23 30.21
CA ARG A 35 -35.26 -4.41 29.00
C ARG A 35 -34.43 -3.14 29.23
N GLN A 36 -34.29 -2.67 30.47
CA GLN A 36 -33.37 -1.57 30.82
C GLN A 36 -31.96 -2.04 31.22
N GLN A 37 -31.75 -3.33 31.50
CA GLN A 37 -30.44 -3.92 31.79
C GLN A 37 -29.64 -4.36 30.55
N ALA A 38 -30.15 -4.13 29.33
CA ALA A 38 -29.36 -4.18 28.11
C ALA A 38 -28.62 -2.84 27.83
N ARG A 39 -28.18 -2.15 28.89
CA ARG A 39 -27.10 -1.16 28.80
C ARG A 39 -25.86 -1.82 29.40
N THR A 40 -24.92 -2.12 28.52
CA THR A 40 -23.63 -2.76 28.79
C THR A 40 -22.98 -2.24 30.06
N ASN A 41 -22.84 -3.13 31.03
CA ASN A 41 -22.10 -2.95 32.27
C ASN A 41 -20.58 -2.89 31.92
N PRO A 42 -19.84 -1.81 32.17
CA PRO A 42 -18.38 -1.89 32.19
C PRO A 42 -17.98 -2.75 33.39
N GLN A 43 -17.24 -3.82 33.15
CA GLN A 43 -16.81 -4.72 34.21
C GLN A 43 -15.73 -4.04 35.06
N GLY A 44 -16.14 -3.46 36.19
CA GLY A 44 -15.23 -3.10 37.27
C GLY A 44 -14.92 -4.33 38.13
N VAL A 45 -13.69 -4.81 38.07
CA VAL A 45 -13.17 -5.82 39.01
C VAL A 45 -12.81 -5.11 40.33
N SER A 46 -13.41 -5.55 41.43
CA SER A 46 -13.15 -5.01 42.76
C SER A 46 -11.94 -5.70 43.40
N LEU A 47 -10.80 -5.00 43.44
CA LEU A 47 -9.68 -5.31 44.32
C LEU A 47 -9.71 -4.28 45.45
N GLY A 48 -9.79 -4.75 46.69
CA GLY A 48 -10.01 -3.92 47.88
C GLY A 48 -9.05 -2.73 47.99
N SER A 49 -9.57 -1.65 48.61
CA SER A 49 -9.04 -0.28 48.76
C SER A 49 -9.25 0.67 47.56
N ASN A 50 -10.51 1.12 47.41
CA ASN A 50 -10.96 2.40 46.83
C ASN A 50 -10.16 3.02 45.67
N VAL A 51 -9.88 2.26 44.61
CA VAL A 51 -9.69 2.83 43.27
C VAL A 51 -10.54 2.01 42.31
N THR A 52 -11.78 2.45 42.09
CA THR A 52 -12.55 1.99 40.92
C THR A 52 -11.91 2.62 39.69
N ILE A 53 -10.96 1.94 39.06
CA ILE A 53 -10.44 2.36 37.76
C ILE A 53 -11.58 2.17 36.76
N LYS A 54 -12.19 3.25 36.29
CA LYS A 54 -13.10 3.14 35.14
C LYS A 54 -12.26 2.73 33.93
N GLU A 55 -12.82 1.93 33.05
CA GLU A 55 -12.11 1.43 31.85
C GLU A 55 -11.55 2.58 30.96
N GLU A 56 -12.23 3.72 30.97
CA GLU A 56 -11.78 4.97 30.35
C GLU A 56 -10.55 5.58 31.04
N ASP A 57 -10.46 5.45 32.37
CA ASP A 57 -9.30 5.87 33.16
C ASP A 57 -8.08 5.00 32.85
N ALA A 58 -8.27 3.69 32.60
CA ALA A 58 -7.18 2.78 32.24
C ALA A 58 -6.55 3.14 30.89
N THR A 59 -7.37 3.37 29.86
CA THR A 59 -6.90 3.78 28.52
C THR A 59 -6.17 5.12 28.59
N THR A 60 -6.76 6.09 29.28
CA THR A 60 -6.17 7.42 29.45
C THR A 60 -4.86 7.38 30.24
N THR A 61 -4.76 6.51 31.25
CA THR A 61 -3.55 6.34 32.06
C THR A 61 -2.43 5.69 31.27
N VAL A 62 -2.72 4.60 30.56
CA VAL A 62 -1.75 3.91 29.69
C VAL A 62 -1.20 4.87 28.65
N ALA A 63 -2.09 5.58 27.96
CA ALA A 63 -1.68 6.53 26.92
C ALA A 63 -0.82 7.66 27.48
N ARG A 64 -1.24 8.29 28.58
CA ARG A 64 -0.50 9.37 29.24
C ARG A 64 0.90 8.94 29.69
N ASN A 65 1.02 7.73 30.23
CA ASN A 65 2.29 7.22 30.72
C ASN A 65 3.22 6.79 29.58
N ALA A 66 2.66 6.28 28.48
CA ALA A 66 3.45 5.80 27.36
C ALA A 66 3.88 6.93 26.40
N GLN A 67 3.05 7.95 26.21
CA GLN A 67 3.25 9.00 25.23
C GLN A 67 4.64 9.69 25.29
N PRO A 68 5.25 9.95 26.47
CA PRO A 68 6.60 10.49 26.53
C PRO A 68 7.68 9.62 25.85
N ALA A 69 7.49 8.30 25.82
CA ALA A 69 8.41 7.34 25.20
C ALA A 69 8.09 7.05 23.72
N VAL A 70 6.94 7.50 23.22
CA VAL A 70 6.56 7.38 21.80
C VAL A 70 7.10 8.55 21.02
N VAL A 71 7.60 8.28 19.82
CA VAL A 71 8.25 9.25 18.94
C VAL A 71 7.56 9.30 17.59
N SER A 72 7.67 10.44 16.91
CA SER A 72 7.31 10.52 15.48
C SER A 72 8.57 10.33 14.65
N ILE A 73 8.51 9.47 13.65
CA ILE A 73 9.58 9.26 12.68
C ILE A 73 9.18 9.99 11.41
N VAL A 74 10.06 10.85 10.93
CA VAL A 74 9.91 11.63 9.71
C VAL A 74 10.97 11.14 8.75
N THR A 75 10.56 10.70 7.57
CA THR A 75 11.50 10.31 6.52
C THR A 75 11.33 11.20 5.30
N ASP A 76 12.43 11.56 4.65
CA ASP A 76 12.40 12.16 3.32
C ASP A 76 12.51 11.05 2.27
N ALA A 77 11.36 10.45 1.99
CA ALA A 77 11.14 9.89 0.67
C ALA A 77 10.76 11.03 -0.30
N ALA A 78 10.38 10.70 -1.53
CA ALA A 78 9.84 11.64 -2.54
C ALA A 78 8.76 12.61 -2.02
N SER A 79 8.12 12.29 -0.88
CA SER A 79 7.36 13.19 0.00
C SER A 79 7.72 12.93 1.47
N LEU A 80 7.47 13.90 2.36
CA LEU A 80 7.62 13.74 3.80
C LEU A 80 6.63 12.69 4.32
N THR A 81 7.11 11.47 4.54
CA THR A 81 6.32 10.42 5.17
C THR A 81 6.55 10.44 6.67
N HIS A 82 5.48 10.17 7.42
CA HIS A 82 5.49 10.18 8.88
C HIS A 82 5.06 8.80 9.36
N GLY A 83 5.81 8.25 10.30
CA GLY A 83 5.47 7.05 11.04
C GLY A 83 5.67 7.27 12.53
N SER A 84 5.50 6.20 13.28
CA SER A 84 5.65 6.17 14.73
C SER A 84 6.75 5.18 15.13
N GLY A 85 7.26 5.37 16.33
CA GLY A 85 8.16 4.43 16.99
C GLY A 85 8.14 4.66 18.49
N PHE A 86 8.92 3.87 19.23
CA PHE A 86 9.03 4.06 20.67
C PHE A 86 10.43 3.73 21.18
N LEU A 87 10.84 4.44 22.24
CA LEU A 87 12.13 4.28 22.89
C LEU A 87 12.16 3.01 23.73
N VAL A 88 13.19 2.19 23.53
CA VAL A 88 13.45 0.97 24.32
C VAL A 88 14.68 1.11 25.23
N THR A 89 15.49 2.14 25.02
CA THR A 89 16.61 2.49 25.91
C THR A 89 16.62 3.99 26.23
N THR A 90 17.19 4.32 27.39
CA THR A 90 17.26 5.71 27.86
C THR A 90 18.24 6.58 27.08
N ASP A 91 19.11 5.97 26.27
CA ASP A 91 20.13 6.59 25.44
C ASP A 91 19.75 6.68 23.95
N GLY A 92 18.51 6.32 23.59
CA GLY A 92 17.91 6.70 22.30
C GLY A 92 17.75 5.61 21.25
N TYR A 93 17.77 4.32 21.63
CA TYR A 93 17.33 3.26 20.71
C TYR A 93 15.81 3.26 20.59
N ILE A 94 15.33 3.24 19.35
CA ILE A 94 13.91 3.35 18.99
C ILE A 94 13.53 2.14 18.15
N VAL A 95 12.43 1.49 18.49
CA VAL A 95 11.87 0.41 17.68
C VAL A 95 10.70 0.94 16.84
N THR A 96 10.65 0.49 15.59
CA THR A 96 9.57 0.74 14.62
C THR A 96 9.43 -0.48 13.70
N ASN A 97 8.72 -0.34 12.58
CA ASN A 97 8.63 -1.37 11.54
C ASN A 97 9.39 -0.98 10.27
N VAL A 98 9.73 -1.98 9.45
CA VAL A 98 10.44 -1.82 8.18
C VAL A 98 9.71 -0.91 7.19
N GLY A 99 8.38 -0.91 7.18
CA GLY A 99 7.58 -0.08 6.29
C GLY A 99 7.73 1.42 6.54
N VAL A 100 8.10 1.82 7.76
CA VAL A 100 8.39 3.22 8.11
C VAL A 100 9.75 3.67 7.57
N VAL A 101 10.74 2.77 7.57
CA VAL A 101 12.14 3.11 7.21
C VAL A 101 12.49 2.74 5.77
N ALA A 102 11.63 1.98 5.09
CA ALA A 102 11.81 1.53 3.72
C ALA A 102 11.96 2.71 2.76
N ASN A 103 13.02 2.68 1.94
CA ASN A 103 13.31 3.70 0.93
C ASN A 103 13.55 5.13 1.47
N ALA A 104 13.70 5.28 2.79
CA ALA A 104 14.04 6.56 3.43
C ALA A 104 15.47 6.97 3.06
N GLN A 105 15.66 8.20 2.57
CA GLN A 105 16.99 8.74 2.32
C GLN A 105 17.62 9.30 3.62
N THR A 106 16.80 9.86 4.48
CA THR A 106 17.12 10.34 5.82
C THR A 106 16.02 9.95 6.80
N LEU A 107 16.42 9.81 8.05
CA LEU A 107 15.56 9.47 9.16
C LEU A 107 15.70 10.57 10.20
N ALA A 108 14.59 11.17 10.56
CA ALA A 108 14.51 12.13 11.64
C ALA A 108 13.47 11.71 12.64
N VAL A 109 13.70 12.05 13.90
CA VAL A 109 12.85 11.69 15.02
C VAL A 109 12.45 12.97 15.75
N LEU A 110 11.16 13.07 16.04
CA LEU A 110 10.61 14.04 16.98
C LEU A 110 10.29 13.29 18.27
N LEU A 111 11.06 13.59 19.31
CA LEU A 111 10.83 13.04 20.64
C LEU A 111 9.65 13.77 21.29
N SER A 112 8.81 13.08 22.05
CA SER A 112 7.73 13.76 22.79
C SER A 112 8.27 14.65 23.92
N THR A 113 9.52 14.43 24.34
CA THR A 113 10.21 15.17 25.41
C THR A 113 10.99 16.39 24.91
N ASP A 114 11.13 16.57 23.59
CA ASP A 114 11.93 17.64 22.99
C ASP A 114 11.22 18.23 21.77
N THR A 115 11.28 19.55 21.61
CA THR A 115 10.72 20.25 20.45
C THR A 115 11.68 20.26 19.25
N LYS A 116 12.92 19.82 19.46
CA LYS A 116 13.93 19.75 18.40
C LYS A 116 13.76 18.48 17.55
N ARG A 117 14.04 18.65 16.26
CA ARG A 117 14.30 17.53 15.35
C ARG A 117 15.62 16.88 15.72
N HIS A 118 15.61 15.57 15.88
CA HIS A 118 16.80 14.75 16.07
C HIS A 118 17.07 13.93 14.81
N ASP A 119 18.31 13.92 14.33
CA ASP A 119 18.67 13.00 13.25
C ASP A 119 18.82 11.59 13.82
N ALA A 120 18.26 10.62 13.11
CA ALA A 120 18.34 9.21 13.46
C ALA A 120 19.09 8.44 12.39
N ARG A 121 19.76 7.36 12.82
CA ARG A 121 20.29 6.35 11.90
C ARG A 121 19.52 5.06 12.04
N LEU A 122 19.35 4.34 10.95
CA LEU A 122 18.98 2.93 10.98
C LEU A 122 20.16 2.15 11.56
N VAL A 123 19.92 1.41 12.64
CA VAL A 123 20.91 0.49 13.22
C VAL A 123 20.88 -0.81 12.44
N ASP A 124 19.71 -1.45 12.40
CA ASP A 124 19.44 -2.62 11.55
C ASP A 124 17.94 -2.89 11.43
N TYR A 125 17.57 -3.85 10.60
CA TYR A 125 16.20 -4.28 10.38
C TYR A 125 16.10 -5.74 9.93
N ASP A 126 14.91 -6.33 10.04
CA ASP A 126 14.59 -7.62 9.44
C ASP A 126 13.30 -7.52 8.63
N CYS A 127 13.40 -7.78 7.33
CA CYS A 127 12.24 -7.81 6.44
C CYS A 127 11.30 -8.99 6.70
N THR A 128 11.77 -10.05 7.35
CA THR A 128 11.01 -11.27 7.63
C THR A 128 10.03 -11.05 8.76
N THR A 129 10.52 -10.60 9.91
CA THR A 129 9.70 -10.24 11.09
C THR A 129 9.05 -8.86 10.94
N GLY A 130 9.64 -7.99 10.14
CA GLY A 130 9.14 -6.64 9.86
C GLY A 130 9.63 -5.57 10.85
N VAL A 131 10.55 -5.88 11.76
CA VAL A 131 11.08 -4.91 12.74
C VAL A 131 12.22 -4.07 12.16
N ALA A 132 12.31 -2.82 12.61
CA ALA A 132 13.47 -1.96 12.38
C ALA A 132 13.85 -1.22 13.67
N VAL A 133 15.15 -1.05 13.90
CA VAL A 133 15.68 -0.34 15.07
C VAL A 133 16.48 0.87 14.61
N LEU A 134 16.12 2.03 15.13
CA LEU A 134 16.78 3.30 14.91
C LEU A 134 17.59 3.72 16.13
N LYS A 135 18.58 4.59 15.94
CA LYS A 135 19.32 5.24 17.01
C LYS A 135 19.39 6.74 16.80
N VAL A 136 19.01 7.47 17.83
CA VAL A 136 19.22 8.92 17.97
C VAL A 136 20.38 9.15 18.94
N ASP A 137 21.31 10.03 18.59
CA ASP A 137 22.45 10.36 19.44
C ASP A 137 22.21 11.63 20.27
N GLN A 138 23.09 11.87 21.26
CA GLN A 138 23.05 13.04 22.14
C GLN A 138 21.77 13.19 22.97
N VAL A 139 21.10 12.07 23.22
CA VAL A 139 19.94 11.98 24.12
C VAL A 139 20.27 11.07 25.29
N SER A 140 19.75 11.40 26.47
CA SER A 140 19.93 10.61 27.68
C SER A 140 18.71 10.79 28.60
N ASN A 141 18.53 9.85 29.53
CA ASN A 141 17.39 9.83 30.47
C ASN A 141 16.02 9.88 29.77
N GLN A 142 15.95 9.31 28.57
CA GLN A 142 14.69 9.23 27.84
C GLN A 142 13.74 8.21 28.50
N PRO A 143 12.43 8.48 28.53
CA PRO A 143 11.44 7.50 28.96
C PRO A 143 11.40 6.34 27.97
N THR A 144 11.19 5.12 28.47
CA THR A 144 11.21 3.90 27.66
C THR A 144 9.96 3.07 27.88
N LEU A 145 9.59 2.27 26.89
CA LEU A 145 8.57 1.24 27.02
C LEU A 145 9.21 -0.14 27.15
N ALA A 146 8.66 -0.96 28.03
CA ALA A 146 9.04 -2.35 28.16
C ALA A 146 8.20 -3.22 27.22
N LEU A 147 8.84 -4.22 26.60
CA LEU A 147 8.15 -5.25 25.83
C LEU A 147 7.51 -6.26 26.78
N ASP A 148 6.30 -6.71 26.46
CA ASP A 148 5.68 -7.89 27.05
C ASP A 148 5.81 -9.05 26.07
N THR A 149 6.60 -10.05 26.46
CA THR A 149 7.02 -11.16 25.60
C THR A 149 6.53 -12.50 26.13
N SER A 150 5.60 -12.46 27.09
CA SER A 150 4.94 -13.63 27.67
C SER A 150 4.20 -14.50 26.64
N ALA A 151 3.86 -13.94 25.47
CA ALA A 151 2.99 -14.54 24.47
C ALA A 151 1.58 -14.91 25.00
N ASP A 152 1.21 -14.42 26.19
CA ASP A 152 -0.05 -14.71 26.86
C ASP A 152 -1.24 -13.86 26.35
N LEU A 153 -1.16 -13.41 25.09
CA LEU A 153 -2.21 -12.62 24.48
C LEU A 153 -3.43 -13.47 24.24
N THR A 154 -4.61 -12.90 24.47
CA THR A 154 -5.89 -13.58 24.25
C THR A 154 -6.80 -12.74 23.36
N THR A 155 -7.51 -13.36 22.43
CA THR A 155 -8.58 -12.71 21.67
C THR A 155 -9.62 -12.09 22.62
N GLY A 156 -10.02 -10.84 22.35
CA GLY A 156 -10.90 -10.03 23.19
C GLY A 156 -10.17 -9.19 24.25
N GLN A 157 -8.86 -9.37 24.42
CA GLN A 157 -8.05 -8.51 25.29
C GLN A 157 -8.01 -7.07 24.77
N THR A 158 -8.24 -6.10 25.66
CA THR A 158 -8.14 -4.67 25.34
C THR A 158 -6.69 -4.27 25.10
N VAL A 159 -6.49 -3.50 24.03
CA VAL A 159 -5.20 -2.91 23.67
C VAL A 159 -5.36 -1.42 23.38
N VAL A 160 -4.26 -0.68 23.54
CA VAL A 160 -4.20 0.76 23.28
C VAL A 160 -3.05 1.02 22.30
N VAL A 161 -3.36 1.66 21.18
CA VAL A 161 -2.38 2.14 20.20
C VAL A 161 -2.06 3.60 20.52
N VAL A 162 -0.78 3.91 20.72
CA VAL A 162 -0.32 5.26 21.04
C VAL A 162 0.59 5.74 19.91
N PRO A 163 0.09 6.53 18.95
CA PRO A 163 0.91 7.02 17.85
C PRO A 163 1.75 8.25 18.25
N GLY A 164 2.76 8.55 17.43
CA GLY A 164 3.54 9.78 17.53
C GLY A 164 2.70 11.02 17.25
N ALA A 165 3.14 12.17 17.79
CA ALA A 165 2.43 13.45 17.69
C ALA A 165 2.12 13.92 16.24
N MET A 166 2.83 13.42 15.24
CA MET A 166 2.63 13.75 13.82
C MET A 166 1.65 12.83 13.08
N ALA A 167 1.04 11.84 13.74
CA ALA A 167 0.00 11.02 13.14
C ALA A 167 -1.25 11.87 12.88
N GLY A 168 -1.41 12.32 11.64
CA GLY A 168 -2.43 13.28 11.24
C GLY A 168 -3.86 12.72 11.36
N GLY A 169 -4.62 13.24 12.31
CA GLY A 169 -6.09 13.13 12.37
C GLY A 169 -6.65 12.17 13.42
N HIS A 170 -5.92 11.11 13.79
CA HIS A 170 -6.36 10.16 14.83
C HIS A 170 -5.29 10.03 15.93
N GLY A 171 -5.67 10.42 17.15
CA GLY A 171 -4.81 10.31 18.34
C GLY A 171 -4.76 8.88 18.90
N VAL A 172 -4.55 8.78 20.21
CA VAL A 172 -4.60 7.52 20.97
C VAL A 172 -5.87 6.74 20.62
N SER A 173 -5.71 5.47 20.26
CA SER A 173 -6.79 4.60 19.79
C SER A 173 -6.92 3.38 20.68
N ARG A 174 -8.14 3.03 21.08
CA ARG A 174 -8.45 1.83 21.86
C ARG A 174 -9.07 0.79 20.94
N GLY A 175 -8.66 -0.47 21.11
CA GLY A 175 -9.30 -1.60 20.46
C GLY A 175 -9.21 -2.86 21.30
N VAL A 176 -9.59 -3.97 20.68
CA VAL A 176 -9.46 -5.32 21.21
C VAL A 176 -8.71 -6.19 20.22
N ILE A 177 -8.06 -7.25 20.72
CA ILE A 177 -7.45 -8.27 19.86
C ILE A 177 -8.58 -9.07 19.19
N GLY A 178 -8.70 -8.98 17.88
CA GLY A 178 -9.66 -9.74 17.08
C GLY A 178 -9.18 -11.15 16.74
N SER A 179 -7.89 -11.29 16.39
CA SER A 179 -7.24 -12.59 16.12
C SER A 179 -5.74 -12.52 16.41
N LEU A 180 -5.17 -13.69 16.65
CA LEU A 180 -3.74 -13.93 16.89
C LEU A 180 -3.25 -14.98 15.90
N HIS A 181 -1.95 -14.97 15.62
CA HIS A 181 -1.28 -15.96 14.78
C HIS A 181 -1.77 -15.99 13.32
N ASP A 182 -2.28 -14.86 12.81
CA ASP A 182 -2.75 -14.77 11.43
C ASP A 182 -1.58 -14.71 10.44
N SER A 183 -1.83 -15.12 9.20
CA SER A 183 -0.90 -14.95 8.08
C SER A 183 -1.55 -14.14 6.98
N LEU A 184 -0.95 -13.00 6.64
CA LEU A 184 -1.49 -12.04 5.67
C LEU A 184 -0.58 -11.92 4.45
N PRO A 185 -1.10 -12.12 3.22
CA PRO A 185 -0.42 -11.69 2.03
C PRO A 185 -0.47 -10.16 1.97
N VAL A 186 0.69 -9.53 1.91
CA VAL A 186 0.84 -8.07 1.90
C VAL A 186 1.72 -7.64 0.74
N THR A 187 1.35 -6.56 0.09
CA THR A 187 2.22 -5.83 -0.82
C THR A 187 3.13 -4.95 0.02
N VAL A 188 4.44 -5.08 -0.18
CA VAL A 188 5.46 -4.38 0.62
C VAL A 188 6.35 -3.54 -0.28
N SER A 189 6.75 -2.37 0.21
CA SER A 189 7.58 -1.41 -0.53
C SER A 189 9.10 -1.68 -0.39
N TRP A 190 9.50 -2.66 0.43
CA TRP A 190 10.89 -2.99 0.76
C TRP A 190 11.35 -4.35 0.20
N GLY A 191 10.60 -4.95 -0.72
CA GLY A 191 10.86 -6.29 -1.26
C GLY A 191 10.17 -6.53 -2.60
N PRO A 192 10.16 -7.77 -3.13
CA PRO A 192 9.62 -8.10 -4.44
C PRO A 192 8.08 -8.07 -4.46
N GLY A 193 7.48 -6.89 -4.26
CA GLY A 193 6.07 -6.53 -4.47
C GLY A 193 5.02 -7.28 -3.65
N GLN A 194 5.27 -8.51 -3.22
CA GLN A 194 4.41 -9.34 -2.38
C GLN A 194 5.27 -10.04 -1.33
N ALA A 195 4.85 -9.95 -0.09
CA ALA A 195 5.38 -10.68 1.05
C ALA A 195 4.24 -11.37 1.80
N GLN A 196 4.57 -12.37 2.58
CA GLN A 196 3.63 -13.00 3.51
C GLN A 196 4.08 -12.64 4.91
N MET A 197 3.27 -11.89 5.64
CA MET A 197 3.52 -11.61 7.04
C MET A 197 2.82 -12.66 7.87
N SER A 198 3.59 -13.46 8.60
CA SER A 198 3.08 -14.54 9.44
C SER A 198 3.02 -14.11 10.90
N ASN A 199 2.20 -14.81 11.67
CA ASN A 199 2.03 -14.64 13.10
C ASN A 199 1.53 -13.25 13.55
N VAL A 200 0.76 -12.53 12.73
CA VAL A 200 0.34 -11.15 13.06
C VAL A 200 -0.81 -11.12 14.08
N ILE A 201 -0.91 -10.00 14.80
CA ILE A 201 -2.03 -9.64 15.67
C ILE A 201 -2.99 -8.76 14.87
N ARG A 202 -4.29 -9.12 14.85
CA ARG A 202 -5.34 -8.23 14.33
C ARG A 202 -6.06 -7.56 15.49
N THR A 203 -6.28 -6.27 15.36
CA THR A 203 -7.09 -5.47 16.29
C THR A 203 -8.04 -4.59 15.50
N ASP A 204 -9.14 -4.17 16.14
CA ASP A 204 -10.07 -3.18 15.61
C ASP A 204 -9.71 -1.74 16.03
N ALA A 205 -8.60 -1.56 16.77
CA ALA A 205 -8.04 -0.24 17.02
C ALA A 205 -7.80 0.47 15.69
N GLN A 206 -8.25 1.73 15.59
CA GLN A 206 -8.00 2.54 14.40
C GLN A 206 -6.50 2.80 14.24
N VAL A 207 -5.94 2.37 13.11
CA VAL A 207 -4.54 2.55 12.72
C VAL A 207 -4.51 3.16 11.32
N ASP A 208 -4.04 4.40 11.24
CA ASP A 208 -3.77 5.10 9.98
C ASP A 208 -2.28 5.02 9.60
N ALA A 209 -1.89 5.68 8.50
CA ALA A 209 -0.51 5.67 8.03
C ALA A 209 0.49 6.26 9.04
N GLY A 210 0.11 7.31 9.77
CA GLY A 210 0.98 7.96 10.77
C GLY A 210 1.15 7.12 12.04
N ALA A 211 0.16 6.29 12.36
CA ALA A 211 0.23 5.30 13.42
C ALA A 211 1.06 4.06 13.06
N SER A 212 1.55 3.90 11.81
CA SER A 212 2.44 2.78 11.46
C SER A 212 3.74 2.85 12.25
N GLY A 213 4.08 1.79 12.97
CA GLY A 213 5.26 1.69 13.84
C GLY A 213 4.98 2.07 15.30
N ALA A 214 3.75 2.44 15.63
CA ALA A 214 3.32 2.75 16.99
C ALA A 214 3.28 1.49 17.88
N PRO A 215 3.55 1.62 19.19
CA PRO A 215 3.37 0.53 20.12
C PRO A 215 1.87 0.22 20.32
N VAL A 216 1.57 -1.07 20.32
CA VAL A 216 0.32 -1.64 20.83
C VAL A 216 0.55 -2.04 22.27
N LEU A 217 -0.20 -1.45 23.20
CA LEU A 217 0.00 -1.60 24.63
C LEU A 217 -1.10 -2.44 25.27
N ASN A 218 -0.71 -3.32 26.20
CA ASN A 218 -1.66 -3.90 27.15
C ASN A 218 -2.10 -2.86 28.20
N VAL A 219 -3.10 -3.19 29.02
CA VAL A 219 -3.57 -2.30 30.10
C VAL A 219 -2.52 -2.03 31.20
N GLY A 220 -1.45 -2.83 31.24
CA GLY A 220 -0.29 -2.60 32.10
C GLY A 220 0.72 -1.61 31.54
N GLY A 221 0.52 -1.12 30.30
CA GLY A 221 1.42 -0.18 29.63
C GLY A 221 2.67 -0.83 29.02
N GLN A 222 2.69 -2.16 28.86
CA GLN A 222 3.78 -2.87 28.18
C GLN A 222 3.42 -3.10 26.70
N VAL A 223 4.43 -3.10 25.84
CA VAL A 223 4.28 -3.26 24.40
C VAL A 223 4.07 -4.74 24.07
N VAL A 224 2.90 -5.06 23.52
CA VAL A 224 2.54 -6.40 23.06
C VAL A 224 2.68 -6.55 21.54
N GLY A 225 2.83 -5.45 20.82
CA GLY A 225 3.14 -5.47 19.40
C GLY A 225 3.42 -4.10 18.80
N ILE A 226 3.74 -4.08 17.51
CA ILE A 226 4.10 -2.88 16.74
C ILE A 226 3.17 -2.80 15.53
N THR A 227 2.42 -1.72 15.40
CA THR A 227 1.51 -1.55 14.26
C THR A 227 2.28 -1.50 12.95
N MET A 228 1.69 -2.05 11.89
CA MET A 228 2.16 -1.90 10.53
C MET A 228 0.96 -1.73 9.60
N THR A 229 1.04 -0.73 8.72
CA THR A 229 0.13 -0.57 7.60
C THR A 229 0.71 -1.22 6.36
N ALA A 230 -0.14 -1.87 5.57
CA ALA A 230 0.24 -2.48 4.30
C ALA A 230 -0.97 -2.50 3.36
N THR A 231 -0.77 -2.99 2.14
CA THR A 231 -1.85 -3.26 1.20
C THR A 231 -2.01 -4.77 1.07
N SER A 232 -3.21 -5.31 1.24
CA SER A 232 -3.51 -6.72 0.98
C SER A 232 -4.56 -6.81 -0.12
N ARG A 233 -4.23 -7.46 -1.24
CA ARG A 233 -5.13 -7.59 -2.41
C ARG A 233 -5.71 -6.24 -2.87
N GLY A 234 -4.85 -5.22 -2.94
CA GLY A 234 -5.24 -3.87 -3.37
C GLY A 234 -6.08 -3.08 -2.35
N GLN A 235 -6.27 -3.59 -1.14
CA GLN A 235 -7.01 -2.91 -0.07
C GLN A 235 -6.07 -2.52 1.07
N PRO A 236 -6.17 -1.29 1.61
CA PRO A 236 -5.44 -0.91 2.82
C PRO A 236 -5.76 -1.87 3.97
N THR A 237 -4.72 -2.33 4.67
CA THR A 237 -4.85 -3.19 5.84
C THR A 237 -3.86 -2.76 6.92
N HIS A 238 -4.21 -3.05 8.17
CA HIS A 238 -3.34 -2.85 9.31
C HIS A 238 -3.39 -4.08 10.22
N PHE A 239 -2.27 -4.31 10.89
CA PHE A 239 -2.06 -5.37 11.86
C PHE A 239 -0.92 -4.95 12.79
N ALA A 240 -0.64 -5.76 13.80
CA ALA A 240 0.52 -5.56 14.65
C ALA A 240 1.46 -6.78 14.62
N LEU A 241 2.75 -6.49 14.58
CA LEU A 241 3.84 -7.45 14.72
C LEU A 241 3.98 -7.81 16.22
N PRO A 242 3.85 -9.07 16.65
CA PRO A 242 3.90 -9.42 18.08
C PRO A 242 5.25 -9.12 18.72
N ALA A 243 5.27 -8.47 19.88
CA ALA A 243 6.52 -8.15 20.57
C ALA A 243 7.33 -9.40 20.97
N SER A 244 6.67 -10.53 21.23
CA SER A 244 7.31 -11.82 21.50
C SER A 244 8.19 -12.31 20.34
N ASP A 245 7.81 -12.01 19.10
CA ASP A 245 8.51 -12.45 17.90
C ASP A 245 9.69 -11.54 17.57
N LEU A 246 9.64 -10.28 18.02
CA LEU A 246 10.64 -9.26 17.70
C LEU A 246 11.71 -9.11 18.77
N GLN A 247 11.49 -9.66 19.97
CA GLN A 247 12.39 -9.49 21.10
C GLN A 247 13.83 -9.93 20.79
N PRO A 248 14.08 -11.12 20.21
CA PRO A 248 15.45 -11.57 19.94
C PRO A 248 16.21 -10.61 19.02
N GLU A 249 15.54 -10.12 17.97
CA GLU A 249 16.09 -9.19 16.99
C GLU A 249 16.37 -7.83 17.63
N ILE A 250 15.42 -7.29 18.40
CA ILE A 250 15.57 -6.01 19.11
C ILE A 250 16.75 -6.09 20.08
N GLU A 251 16.84 -7.14 20.89
CA GLU A 251 17.92 -7.33 21.86
C GLU A 251 19.28 -7.43 21.16
N GLN A 252 19.37 -8.19 20.07
CA GLN A 252 20.59 -8.33 19.30
C GLN A 252 21.05 -7.01 18.70
N ILE A 253 20.13 -6.23 18.12
CA ILE A 253 20.45 -4.94 17.51
C ILE A 253 20.82 -3.90 18.58
N VAL A 254 20.11 -3.87 19.71
CA VAL A 254 20.39 -2.93 20.80
C VAL A 254 21.72 -3.24 21.49
N GLN A 255 22.03 -4.51 21.76
CA GLN A 255 23.26 -4.91 22.46
C GLN A 255 24.47 -5.01 21.53
N GLY A 256 24.28 -5.57 20.33
CA GLY A 256 25.34 -5.87 19.37
C GLY A 256 25.51 -4.82 18.27
N GLY A 257 24.55 -3.90 18.11
CA GLY A 257 24.57 -2.89 17.06
C GLY A 257 24.30 -3.41 15.65
N ALA A 258 24.00 -4.69 15.49
CA ALA A 258 23.69 -5.34 14.23
C ALA A 258 22.88 -6.62 14.48
N LEU A 259 21.99 -6.93 13.54
CA LEU A 259 21.26 -8.17 13.50
C LEU A 259 22.09 -9.24 12.79
N VAL A 260 22.24 -10.41 13.40
CA VAL A 260 22.85 -11.57 12.75
C VAL A 260 21.79 -12.63 12.66
N VAL A 261 21.18 -12.74 11.47
CA VAL A 261 20.22 -13.79 11.16
C VAL A 261 20.98 -15.03 10.69
N PRO A 262 21.07 -16.11 11.49
CA PRO A 262 21.67 -17.34 11.03
C PRO A 262 20.78 -17.96 9.96
N SER A 263 21.30 -18.12 8.74
CA SER A 263 20.58 -18.81 7.65
C SER A 263 21.21 -20.17 7.36
N VAL A 264 20.36 -21.18 7.15
CA VAL A 264 20.78 -22.54 6.76
C VAL A 264 21.02 -22.63 5.24
N GLY A 265 20.65 -21.60 4.47
CA GLY A 265 20.79 -21.57 3.02
C GLY A 265 19.87 -22.53 2.26
N ALA A 266 18.77 -22.95 2.90
CA ALA A 266 17.77 -23.87 2.34
C ALA A 266 16.46 -23.13 2.03
N GLN A 267 15.91 -23.35 0.84
CA GLN A 267 14.56 -22.90 0.46
C GLN A 267 13.59 -24.07 0.56
N THR A 268 12.45 -23.87 1.22
CA THR A 268 11.37 -24.86 1.31
C THR A 268 10.12 -24.34 0.65
N THR A 269 9.45 -25.16 -0.16
CA THR A 269 8.13 -24.87 -0.71
C THR A 269 7.09 -25.73 -0.03
N ASP A 270 5.98 -25.12 0.38
CA ASP A 270 4.88 -25.84 1.03
C ASP A 270 4.15 -26.74 0.02
N VAL A 271 4.04 -28.04 0.31
CA VAL A 271 3.40 -29.00 -0.61
C VAL A 271 1.92 -29.09 -0.27
N GLY A 272 1.09 -28.31 -0.96
CA GLY A 272 -0.35 -28.39 -0.86
C GLY A 272 -0.88 -29.80 -1.17
N VAL A 273 -1.77 -30.33 -0.33
CA VAL A 273 -2.42 -31.64 -0.56
C VAL A 273 -3.37 -31.50 -1.74
N GLU A 274 -2.91 -31.84 -2.94
CA GLU A 274 -3.76 -31.87 -4.12
C GLU A 274 -4.81 -32.98 -3.99
N ARG A 275 -6.09 -32.59 -3.85
CA ARG A 275 -7.23 -33.52 -3.87
C ARG A 275 -7.29 -34.17 -5.25
N ARG A 276 -6.88 -35.44 -5.33
CA ARG A 276 -7.06 -36.30 -6.52
C ARG A 276 -8.50 -36.22 -7.05
N ARG A 277 -8.67 -35.77 -8.30
CA ARG A 277 -9.90 -35.98 -9.07
C ARG A 277 -10.06 -37.46 -9.42
N PRO A 278 -11.23 -38.09 -9.22
CA PRO A 278 -11.44 -39.49 -9.57
C PRO A 278 -11.61 -39.61 -11.09
N GLY A 279 -10.67 -40.25 -11.80
CA GLY A 279 -10.88 -40.52 -13.23
C GLY A 279 -9.71 -41.05 -14.04
N GLN A 280 -8.45 -40.86 -13.63
CA GLN A 280 -7.31 -41.37 -14.42
C GLN A 280 -6.77 -42.69 -13.86
N ARG A 281 -7.25 -43.80 -14.42
CA ARG A 281 -6.58 -45.11 -14.31
C ARG A 281 -5.27 -45.06 -15.09
N ARG A 282 -4.14 -44.94 -14.39
CA ARG A 282 -2.85 -45.41 -14.93
C ARG A 282 -2.69 -46.89 -14.60
N ARG A 283 -2.38 -47.69 -15.63
CA ARG A 283 -2.14 -49.13 -15.53
C ARG A 283 -0.91 -49.37 -14.63
N HIS A 284 -1.09 -50.19 -13.61
CA HIS A 284 0.00 -50.68 -12.76
C HIS A 284 0.84 -51.70 -13.53
N HIS A 285 2.17 -51.56 -13.47
CA HIS A 285 3.08 -52.71 -13.46
C HIS A 285 3.30 -53.11 -12.00
N ALA A 286 3.21 -54.41 -11.75
CA ALA A 286 3.18 -55.03 -10.44
C ALA A 286 4.59 -55.26 -9.87
N GLY A 287 4.72 -55.11 -8.56
CA GLY A 287 5.86 -55.61 -7.79
C GLY A 287 5.94 -55.04 -6.37
N GLY A 288 5.46 -55.80 -5.37
CA GLY A 288 5.76 -55.57 -3.95
C GLY A 288 4.55 -55.49 -3.02
N ARG A 289 4.43 -56.44 -2.08
CA ARG A 289 3.44 -56.50 -0.99
C ARG A 289 3.67 -55.39 0.07
N PRO A 290 2.64 -54.99 0.85
CA PRO A 290 2.74 -53.85 1.77
C PRO A 290 3.24 -54.26 3.16
N ALA A 291 4.06 -53.41 3.78
CA ALA A 291 4.28 -53.40 5.23
C ALA A 291 3.59 -52.18 5.83
N ALA A 292 2.81 -52.42 6.89
CA ALA A 292 2.10 -51.41 7.65
C ALA A 292 3.08 -50.49 8.40
N GLY A 293 2.84 -49.18 8.34
CA GLY A 293 3.62 -48.19 9.09
C GLY A 293 2.97 -46.81 9.02
N ARG A 294 2.80 -46.19 10.17
CA ARG A 294 2.03 -44.95 10.45
C ARG A 294 2.53 -43.74 9.65
N ARG A 295 1.60 -42.87 9.22
CA ARG A 295 1.87 -41.53 8.68
C ARG A 295 2.38 -40.59 9.79
N PRO A 296 3.49 -39.84 9.59
CA PRO A 296 3.73 -38.59 10.32
C PRO A 296 3.00 -37.42 9.63
N PRO A 297 2.75 -36.29 10.32
CA PRO A 297 2.26 -35.06 9.69
C PRO A 297 3.32 -34.49 8.73
N ALA A 298 2.85 -33.62 7.82
CA ALA A 298 3.61 -33.05 6.70
C ALA A 298 5.03 -32.61 7.09
N GLY A 299 6.02 -33.14 6.38
CA GLY A 299 7.42 -32.71 6.46
C GLY A 299 7.84 -32.03 5.16
N ALA A 300 8.74 -31.06 5.28
CA ALA A 300 9.30 -30.30 4.16
C ALA A 300 9.91 -31.23 3.09
N GLY A 301 9.60 -30.95 1.83
CA GLY A 301 10.19 -31.61 0.66
C GLY A 301 11.66 -31.25 0.45
N PRO A 302 12.34 -31.88 -0.53
CA PRO A 302 13.79 -31.77 -0.69
C PRO A 302 14.24 -30.32 -0.97
N ALA A 303 15.20 -29.85 -0.18
CA ALA A 303 15.79 -28.52 -0.31
C ALA A 303 16.90 -28.49 -1.38
N HIS A 304 16.96 -27.39 -2.14
CA HIS A 304 18.11 -27.06 -3.00
C HIS A 304 19.05 -26.11 -2.25
N ALA A 305 20.34 -26.42 -2.26
CA ALA A 305 21.38 -25.59 -1.65
C ALA A 305 21.75 -24.43 -2.60
N VAL A 306 21.76 -23.20 -2.05
CA VAL A 306 22.22 -22.01 -2.77
C VAL A 306 23.75 -21.98 -2.81
N GLN A 307 24.31 -21.74 -3.99
CA GLN A 307 25.76 -21.67 -4.20
C GLN A 307 26.34 -20.44 -3.47
N GLY A 308 27.10 -20.66 -2.39
CA GLY A 308 27.87 -19.60 -1.69
C GLY A 308 27.41 -19.21 -0.28
N GLY A 309 26.45 -19.91 0.35
CA GLY A 309 26.21 -19.77 1.79
C GLY A 309 27.41 -20.26 2.62
N PRO A 310 27.39 -20.19 3.97
CA PRO A 310 28.52 -20.55 4.88
C PRO A 310 29.06 -21.99 4.75
N ALA A 311 28.60 -22.73 3.75
CA ALA A 311 29.28 -23.87 3.19
C ALA A 311 30.61 -23.56 2.47
N ARG A 312 31.06 -22.31 2.26
CA ARG A 312 32.39 -21.98 1.68
C ARG A 312 33.01 -20.67 2.22
N ASP A 313 34.14 -20.78 2.89
CA ASP A 313 34.95 -19.72 3.55
C ASP A 313 35.43 -18.53 2.67
N GLY A 314 35.63 -17.34 3.29
CA GLY A 314 36.84 -16.50 3.08
C GLY A 314 36.74 -15.09 2.45
N ASP A 315 37.01 -14.06 3.28
CA ASP A 315 37.70 -12.77 3.07
C ASP A 315 37.17 -11.60 2.18
N VAL A 316 37.50 -10.41 2.71
CA VAL A 316 36.96 -9.05 2.51
C VAL A 316 37.92 -8.17 1.68
N HIS A 317 37.46 -7.14 0.96
CA HIS A 317 38.02 -5.76 1.06
C HIS A 317 37.24 -4.66 0.30
N ALA A 318 37.26 -3.46 0.89
CA ALA A 318 36.47 -2.25 0.58
C ALA A 318 37.26 -1.14 -0.18
N GLY A 319 36.56 -0.14 -0.73
CA GLY A 319 37.13 1.08 -1.34
C GLY A 319 36.18 2.31 -1.30
N ARG A 320 36.72 3.48 -0.88
CA ARG A 320 36.10 4.67 -0.23
C ARG A 320 35.82 5.92 -1.11
N VAL A 321 34.63 6.53 -0.94
CA VAL A 321 34.18 7.96 -0.69
C VAL A 321 34.79 9.21 -1.38
N GLN A 322 33.94 10.16 -1.87
CA GLN A 322 33.86 11.63 -1.55
C GLN A 322 32.76 12.40 -2.36
N ARG A 323 31.74 13.03 -1.70
CA ARG A 323 31.49 14.48 -1.35
C ARG A 323 31.26 15.46 -2.53
N ALA A 324 30.40 16.51 -2.55
CA ALA A 324 29.26 17.03 -1.78
C ALA A 324 28.69 18.36 -2.43
N GLY A 325 27.35 18.58 -2.42
CA GLY A 325 26.63 19.89 -2.29
C GLY A 325 26.45 20.86 -3.50
N PRO A 326 25.68 21.97 -3.36
CA PRO A 326 24.29 22.12 -2.82
C PRO A 326 23.36 23.19 -3.51
N ALA A 327 22.05 23.05 -3.27
CA ALA A 327 21.01 24.05 -2.86
C ALA A 327 20.32 25.14 -3.74
N HIS A 328 19.02 25.32 -3.38
CA HIS A 328 18.10 26.51 -3.39
C HIS A 328 17.15 26.77 -4.58
N ALA A 329 15.93 27.35 -4.45
CA ALA A 329 14.91 27.56 -3.40
C ALA A 329 13.75 28.43 -3.97
N GLY A 330 12.50 28.22 -3.51
CA GLY A 330 11.38 29.21 -3.43
C GLY A 330 10.49 29.38 -4.68
N GLY A 331 9.16 29.59 -4.64
CA GLY A 331 8.16 29.73 -3.58
C GLY A 331 6.94 30.57 -4.04
N ARG A 332 5.69 30.14 -3.67
CA ARG A 332 4.42 30.92 -3.46
C ARG A 332 3.77 31.63 -4.68
N THR A 333 2.44 31.80 -4.89
CA THR A 333 1.21 31.84 -4.04
C THR A 333 -0.10 31.94 -4.90
N SER A 334 -1.16 31.22 -4.49
CA SER A 334 -2.62 31.55 -4.33
C SER A 334 -3.48 32.33 -5.37
N ARG A 335 -4.63 31.76 -5.82
CA ARG A 335 -6.06 32.09 -5.45
C ARG A 335 -7.10 31.58 -6.49
N LEU A 336 -8.19 30.95 -6.00
CA LEU A 336 -9.48 30.57 -6.65
C LEU A 336 -10.50 31.75 -6.63
N PRO A 337 -11.79 31.72 -7.14
CA PRO A 337 -12.65 30.57 -7.55
C PRO A 337 -13.71 30.72 -8.71
N LEU A 338 -14.33 29.56 -9.05
CA LEU A 338 -15.74 29.25 -9.42
C LEU A 338 -16.39 29.60 -10.79
N VAL A 339 -16.43 28.58 -11.66
CA VAL A 339 -17.58 28.09 -12.45
C VAL A 339 -17.53 26.57 -12.31
N GLU A 340 -18.62 25.85 -11.96
CA GLU A 340 -18.62 24.39 -12.10
C GLU A 340 -18.74 24.06 -13.59
N GLU A 341 -17.59 24.14 -14.28
CA GLU A 341 -17.39 23.61 -15.62
C GLU A 341 -17.57 22.09 -15.57
N MET A 342 -18.29 21.52 -16.54
CA MET A 342 -18.30 20.06 -16.71
C MET A 342 -16.86 19.58 -16.87
N GLU A 343 -16.40 18.76 -15.93
CA GLU A 343 -14.98 18.43 -15.79
C GLU A 343 -14.55 17.54 -16.97
N THR A 344 -13.55 18.02 -17.73
CA THR A 344 -13.04 17.37 -18.93
C THR A 344 -11.53 17.26 -18.85
N LEU A 345 -11.00 16.10 -19.22
CA LEU A 345 -9.57 15.92 -19.45
C LEU A 345 -9.20 16.40 -20.86
N ASP A 346 -8.29 17.37 -20.94
CA ASP A 346 -7.73 17.83 -22.20
C ASP A 346 -6.46 17.06 -22.57
N VAL A 347 -6.45 16.45 -23.75
CA VAL A 347 -5.29 15.76 -24.34
C VAL A 347 -4.76 16.56 -25.52
N THR A 348 -3.50 17.00 -25.44
CA THR A 348 -2.80 17.69 -26.55
C THR A 348 -1.51 16.99 -26.89
N TRP A 349 -1.24 16.81 -28.17
CA TRP A 349 0.00 16.23 -28.67
C TRP A 349 1.04 17.31 -28.97
N HIS A 350 2.31 17.07 -28.63
CA HIS A 350 3.42 17.98 -28.90
C HIS A 350 4.43 17.40 -29.91
N GLY A 351 4.25 16.14 -30.32
CA GLY A 351 5.15 15.42 -31.22
C GLY A 351 5.70 14.14 -30.60
N GLN A 352 6.18 13.20 -31.42
CA GLN A 352 6.71 11.90 -30.98
C GLN A 352 5.72 11.19 -30.03
N SER A 353 6.19 10.75 -28.86
CA SER A 353 5.40 10.17 -27.77
C SER A 353 5.00 11.22 -26.71
N CYS A 354 5.18 12.51 -26.99
CA CYS A 354 4.96 13.60 -26.03
C CYS A 354 3.54 14.16 -26.08
N PHE A 355 2.81 13.95 -24.99
CA PHE A 355 1.48 14.49 -24.76
C PHE A 355 1.46 15.35 -23.51
N ARG A 356 0.52 16.29 -23.47
CA ARG A 356 0.09 16.93 -22.24
C ARG A 356 -1.34 16.54 -21.94
N LEU A 357 -1.54 15.88 -20.81
CA LEU A 357 -2.84 15.55 -20.23
C LEU A 357 -3.13 16.61 -19.18
N ARG A 358 -4.14 17.44 -19.37
CA ARG A 358 -4.48 18.53 -18.44
C ARG A 358 -5.86 18.29 -17.88
N GLY A 359 -5.89 17.96 -16.60
CA GLY A 359 -7.10 17.93 -15.78
C GLY A 359 -7.31 19.24 -15.04
N LYS A 360 -8.23 19.21 -14.08
CA LYS A 360 -8.63 20.35 -13.25
C LYS A 360 -7.54 20.77 -12.28
N ALA A 361 -6.98 19.81 -11.54
CA ALA A 361 -6.04 20.06 -10.46
C ALA A 361 -4.58 19.76 -10.82
N ALA A 362 -4.37 18.92 -11.84
CA ALA A 362 -3.05 18.46 -12.25
C ALA A 362 -2.90 18.39 -13.77
N ALA A 363 -1.65 18.45 -14.22
CA ALA A 363 -1.26 18.12 -15.58
C ALA A 363 -0.13 17.09 -15.58
N VAL A 364 -0.16 16.21 -16.57
CA VAL A 364 0.85 15.18 -16.84
C VAL A 364 1.44 15.44 -18.21
N VAL A 365 2.77 15.35 -18.33
CA VAL A 365 3.47 15.33 -19.62
C VAL A 365 4.10 13.95 -19.81
N THR A 366 3.89 13.35 -20.97
CA THR A 366 4.55 12.07 -21.33
C THR A 366 5.78 12.35 -22.20
N ASP A 367 6.82 11.54 -22.06
CA ASP A 367 8.02 11.44 -22.92
C ASP A 367 8.49 12.75 -23.58
N PRO A 368 8.89 13.78 -22.80
CA PRO A 368 9.39 15.02 -23.37
C PRO A 368 10.66 14.78 -24.19
N PHE A 369 10.73 15.36 -25.39
CA PHE A 369 11.82 15.15 -26.35
C PHE A 369 12.72 16.39 -26.49
N PRO A 370 14.01 16.23 -26.84
CA PRO A 370 14.93 17.35 -27.00
C PRO A 370 14.59 18.21 -28.24
N PRO A 371 14.94 19.50 -28.24
CA PRO A 371 14.58 20.45 -29.30
C PRO A 371 15.20 20.15 -30.68
N GLY A 372 16.06 19.15 -30.80
CA GLY A 372 16.61 18.69 -32.08
C GLY A 372 15.62 17.86 -32.92
N LEU A 373 14.58 17.28 -32.30
CA LEU A 373 13.65 16.34 -32.95
C LEU A 373 12.33 16.98 -33.39
N GLY A 374 12.05 18.21 -32.96
CA GLY A 374 10.79 18.89 -33.22
C GLY A 374 10.72 20.28 -32.61
N PRO A 375 9.51 20.83 -32.44
CA PRO A 375 9.29 22.13 -31.79
C PRO A 375 9.92 22.20 -30.39
N ARG A 376 10.34 23.40 -29.97
CA ARG A 376 10.87 23.60 -28.62
C ARG A 376 9.77 23.46 -27.57
N LEU A 377 9.85 22.43 -26.75
CA LEU A 377 8.93 22.22 -25.64
C LEU A 377 9.18 23.25 -24.51
N ARG A 378 8.12 23.96 -24.13
CA ARG A 378 8.06 24.82 -22.94
C ARG A 378 6.79 24.48 -22.17
N LEU A 379 6.83 23.39 -21.42
CA LEU A 379 5.66 22.83 -20.76
C LEU A 379 5.79 23.01 -19.24
N GLU A 380 4.64 23.12 -18.57
CA GLU A 380 4.52 23.10 -17.12
C GLU A 380 3.56 21.96 -16.79
N SER A 381 3.95 21.09 -15.86
CA SER A 381 3.14 19.97 -15.40
C SER A 381 3.50 19.59 -13.97
N ASN A 382 2.60 18.88 -13.30
CA ASN A 382 2.85 18.34 -11.97
C ASN A 382 3.64 17.03 -12.03
N LEU A 383 3.50 16.33 -13.16
CA LEU A 383 4.02 15.00 -13.38
C LEU A 383 4.60 14.88 -14.79
N VAL A 384 5.72 14.17 -14.90
CA VAL A 384 6.30 13.72 -16.16
C VAL A 384 6.45 12.20 -16.09
N THR A 385 5.98 11.50 -17.11
CA THR A 385 6.29 10.08 -17.30
C THR A 385 7.34 9.93 -18.40
N VAL A 386 8.31 9.05 -18.18
CA VAL A 386 9.34 8.64 -19.14
C VAL A 386 9.18 7.14 -19.34
N SER A 387 8.64 6.76 -20.49
CA SER A 387 8.32 5.37 -20.84
C SER A 387 9.57 4.57 -21.21
N HIS A 388 10.55 5.25 -21.81
CA HIS A 388 11.79 4.65 -22.26
C HIS A 388 12.98 5.60 -21.97
N PRO A 389 13.97 5.19 -21.16
CA PRO A 389 15.12 6.03 -20.84
C PRO A 389 16.13 6.04 -22.00
N HIS A 390 15.83 6.82 -23.05
CA HIS A 390 16.73 7.10 -24.17
C HIS A 390 16.75 8.60 -24.49
N GLU A 391 17.84 9.09 -25.07
CA GLU A 391 18.12 10.53 -25.32
C GLU A 391 16.99 11.30 -26.04
N ASN A 392 16.10 10.59 -26.74
CA ASN A 392 15.02 11.17 -27.53
C ASN A 392 13.68 11.30 -26.78
N HIS A 393 13.52 10.66 -25.62
CA HIS A 393 12.24 10.54 -24.88
C HIS A 393 12.34 10.92 -23.39
N SER A 394 13.52 11.35 -22.92
CA SER A 394 13.80 11.64 -21.51
C SER A 394 14.25 13.09 -21.27
N HIS A 395 13.86 14.04 -22.13
CA HIS A 395 14.26 15.44 -22.01
C HIS A 395 13.39 16.21 -20.99
N VAL A 396 13.37 15.70 -19.76
CA VAL A 396 12.57 16.22 -18.64
C VAL A 396 12.86 17.70 -18.33
N GLN A 397 14.07 18.18 -18.65
CA GLN A 397 14.45 19.59 -18.49
C GLN A 397 13.56 20.59 -19.25
N SER A 398 12.83 20.13 -20.28
CA SER A 398 11.85 20.94 -21.00
C SER A 398 10.53 21.16 -20.24
N VAL A 399 10.35 20.50 -19.10
CA VAL A 399 9.17 20.58 -18.24
C VAL A 399 9.56 21.12 -16.87
N LYS A 400 8.90 22.19 -16.43
CA LYS A 400 9.18 22.81 -15.13
C LYS A 400 8.36 22.17 -14.01
N ASP A 401 8.99 22.07 -12.83
CA ASP A 401 8.34 21.76 -11.54
C ASP A 401 7.53 20.44 -11.50
N ALA A 402 7.96 19.44 -12.28
CA ALA A 402 7.28 18.15 -12.39
C ALA A 402 8.00 17.04 -11.61
N TYR A 403 7.24 16.19 -10.93
CA TYR A 403 7.71 14.90 -10.44
C TYR A 403 7.95 13.97 -11.64
N VAL A 404 9.00 13.15 -11.61
CA VAL A 404 9.37 12.31 -12.75
C VAL A 404 9.16 10.85 -12.40
N ILE A 405 8.39 10.13 -13.22
CA ILE A 405 8.24 8.69 -13.17
C ILE A 405 9.01 8.08 -14.34
N GLU A 406 10.04 7.29 -14.07
CA GLU A 406 10.95 6.73 -15.09
C GLU A 406 10.94 5.19 -15.12
N GLY A 407 9.93 4.55 -14.53
CA GLY A 407 9.83 3.10 -14.58
C GLY A 407 8.53 2.50 -14.06
N PRO A 408 8.42 1.17 -14.10
CA PRO A 408 7.24 0.45 -13.66
C PRO A 408 6.97 0.62 -12.16
N GLY A 409 5.71 0.56 -11.76
CA GLY A 409 5.27 0.77 -10.38
C GLY A 409 3.89 1.40 -10.31
N GLU A 410 3.35 1.54 -9.11
CA GLU A 410 2.14 2.32 -8.86
C GLU A 410 2.54 3.61 -8.16
N TYR A 411 2.06 4.73 -8.69
CA TYR A 411 2.41 6.07 -8.26
C TYR A 411 1.14 6.88 -8.07
N GLU A 412 1.13 7.74 -7.05
CA GLU A 412 0.07 8.73 -6.87
C GLU A 412 0.71 10.09 -6.62
N VAL A 413 0.52 11.02 -7.55
CA VAL A 413 1.18 12.33 -7.55
C VAL A 413 0.18 13.41 -7.87
N ALA A 414 0.00 14.38 -6.98
CA ALA A 414 -0.92 15.51 -7.17
C ALA A 414 -2.37 15.10 -7.53
N GLY A 415 -2.83 13.95 -7.02
CA GLY A 415 -4.16 13.40 -7.34
C GLY A 415 -4.25 12.69 -8.69
N VAL A 416 -3.13 12.53 -9.40
CA VAL A 416 -2.99 11.67 -10.57
C VAL A 416 -2.54 10.29 -10.11
N SER A 417 -3.29 9.24 -10.45
CA SER A 417 -2.84 7.86 -10.26
C SER A 417 -2.13 7.39 -11.53
N VAL A 418 -0.96 6.78 -11.41
CA VAL A 418 -0.18 6.24 -12.53
C VAL A 418 0.27 4.82 -12.22
N GLN A 419 -0.08 3.89 -13.09
CA GLN A 419 0.41 2.52 -13.06
C GLN A 419 1.37 2.30 -14.24
N GLY A 420 2.64 2.15 -13.93
CA GLY A 420 3.69 1.75 -14.87
C GLY A 420 3.83 0.23 -14.94
N LEU A 421 3.65 -0.34 -16.13
CA LEU A 421 3.75 -1.75 -16.41
C LEU A 421 5.06 -2.06 -17.15
N PRO A 422 5.86 -3.05 -16.70
CA PRO A 422 7.09 -3.41 -17.38
C PRO A 422 6.77 -4.09 -18.71
N THR A 423 7.25 -3.50 -19.80
CA THR A 423 7.17 -4.03 -21.16
C THR A 423 8.54 -3.89 -21.85
N PHE A 424 8.60 -4.14 -23.15
CA PHE A 424 9.84 -4.10 -23.91
C PHE A 424 9.69 -3.28 -25.19
N HIS A 425 10.77 -2.63 -25.59
CA HIS A 425 10.86 -1.88 -26.85
C HIS A 425 11.11 -2.82 -28.05
N ASP A 426 11.16 -4.13 -27.82
CA ASP A 426 11.33 -5.12 -28.87
C ASP A 426 10.56 -6.41 -28.56
N SER A 427 10.44 -7.28 -29.56
CA SER A 427 9.82 -8.60 -29.42
C SER A 427 10.71 -9.64 -28.73
N GLN A 428 11.97 -9.31 -28.45
CA GLN A 428 12.99 -10.17 -27.87
C GLN A 428 13.23 -9.86 -26.38
N LYS A 429 12.19 -9.41 -25.68
CA LYS A 429 12.20 -9.12 -24.24
C LYS A 429 13.28 -8.10 -23.83
N GLY A 430 13.49 -7.09 -24.66
CA GLY A 430 14.39 -5.98 -24.40
C GLY A 430 15.86 -6.28 -24.73
N ALA A 431 16.13 -7.38 -25.44
CA ALA A 431 17.49 -7.77 -25.81
C ALA A 431 18.12 -6.83 -26.86
N GLU A 432 17.31 -6.18 -27.69
CA GLU A 432 17.78 -5.35 -28.80
C GLU A 432 17.68 -3.86 -28.49
N HIS A 433 16.56 -3.45 -27.89
CA HIS A 433 16.18 -2.05 -27.71
C HIS A 433 15.83 -1.70 -26.26
N GLY A 434 15.94 -2.66 -25.34
CA GLY A 434 15.79 -2.42 -23.91
C GLY A 434 14.33 -2.45 -23.42
N ARG A 435 14.15 -1.93 -22.19
CA ARG A 435 12.85 -1.97 -21.48
C ARG A 435 11.98 -0.78 -21.88
N ASN A 436 10.68 -1.02 -21.97
CA ASN A 436 9.66 0.02 -22.12
C ASN A 436 8.72 -0.02 -20.90
N THR A 437 8.13 1.10 -20.55
CA THR A 437 7.09 1.17 -19.51
C THR A 437 5.81 1.69 -20.13
N VAL A 438 4.77 0.85 -20.14
CA VAL A 438 3.41 1.30 -20.44
C VAL A 438 2.86 2.00 -19.21
N TYR A 439 2.30 3.20 -19.34
CA TYR A 439 1.68 3.91 -18.23
C TYR A 439 0.17 3.99 -18.40
N VAL A 440 -0.58 3.50 -17.42
CA VAL A 440 -2.00 3.80 -17.27
C VAL A 440 -2.12 4.95 -16.28
N ILE A 441 -2.56 6.09 -16.79
CA ILE A 441 -2.65 7.36 -16.06
C ILE A 441 -4.13 7.66 -15.86
N GLU A 442 -4.56 7.77 -14.61
CA GLU A 442 -5.92 8.13 -14.22
C GLU A 442 -5.92 9.55 -13.66
N LEU A 443 -6.68 10.43 -14.32
CA LEU A 443 -6.80 11.83 -14.00
C LEU A 443 -8.24 12.30 -14.27
N ASP A 444 -8.87 12.91 -13.27
CA ASP A 444 -10.28 13.35 -13.32
C ASP A 444 -11.24 12.23 -13.77
N ASP A 445 -11.07 11.03 -13.19
CA ASP A 445 -11.82 9.81 -13.50
C ASP A 445 -11.74 9.34 -14.98
N VAL A 446 -10.75 9.82 -15.74
CA VAL A 446 -10.44 9.37 -17.10
C VAL A 446 -9.15 8.56 -17.09
N ARG A 447 -9.20 7.31 -17.60
CA ARG A 447 -8.03 6.43 -17.70
C ARG A 447 -7.39 6.54 -19.09
N VAL A 448 -6.17 7.07 -19.13
CA VAL A 448 -5.34 7.22 -20.34
C VAL A 448 -4.20 6.20 -20.31
N CYS A 449 -4.15 5.30 -21.28
CA CYS A 449 -3.04 4.37 -21.44
C CYS A 449 -2.04 4.90 -22.47
N HIS A 450 -0.83 5.18 -22.02
CA HIS A 450 0.29 5.60 -22.83
C HIS A 450 1.24 4.42 -23.05
N LEU A 451 1.31 3.92 -24.28
CA LEU A 451 2.10 2.72 -24.59
C LEU A 451 3.61 2.97 -24.68
N GLY A 452 4.05 4.22 -24.70
CA GLY A 452 5.45 4.57 -24.94
C GLY A 452 5.96 3.98 -26.25
N ASP A 453 7.18 3.45 -26.20
CA ASP A 453 7.87 2.85 -27.35
C ASP A 453 7.62 1.33 -27.42
N LEU A 454 6.38 0.89 -27.22
CA LEU A 454 6.07 -0.54 -27.22
C LEU A 454 6.50 -1.21 -28.55
N GLY A 455 7.22 -2.33 -28.45
CA GLY A 455 7.76 -3.08 -29.61
C GLY A 455 7.14 -4.46 -29.83
N HIS A 456 6.13 -4.85 -29.04
CA HIS A 456 5.49 -6.16 -29.10
C HIS A 456 3.98 -6.07 -28.81
N ALA A 457 3.22 -7.14 -29.07
CA ALA A 457 1.82 -7.16 -28.61
C ALA A 457 1.75 -7.39 -27.10
N LEU A 458 0.64 -6.95 -26.50
CA LEU A 458 0.36 -7.17 -25.10
C LEU A 458 -0.05 -8.63 -24.86
N ASP A 459 0.47 -9.23 -23.79
CA ASP A 459 0.03 -10.55 -23.33
C ASP A 459 -1.18 -10.42 -22.38
N ASP A 460 -1.83 -11.54 -22.06
CA ASP A 460 -3.04 -11.55 -21.23
C ASP A 460 -2.82 -10.87 -19.88
N ARG A 461 -1.62 -11.00 -19.30
CA ARG A 461 -1.26 -10.38 -18.02
C ARG A 461 -1.17 -8.86 -18.15
N ALA A 462 -0.56 -8.35 -19.22
CA ALA A 462 -0.49 -6.92 -19.48
C ALA A 462 -1.87 -6.33 -19.79
N LEU A 463 -2.71 -7.04 -20.56
CA LEU A 463 -4.09 -6.63 -20.85
C LEU A 463 -4.94 -6.58 -19.59
N GLU A 464 -4.87 -7.61 -18.73
CA GLU A 464 -5.58 -7.65 -17.45
C GLU A 464 -5.17 -6.49 -16.53
N ALA A 465 -3.88 -6.16 -16.49
CA ALA A 465 -3.36 -5.09 -15.66
C ALA A 465 -3.67 -3.69 -16.23
N ILE A 466 -3.71 -3.51 -17.56
CA ILE A 466 -4.17 -2.27 -18.20
C ILE A 466 -5.66 -2.03 -17.89
N GLY A 467 -6.47 -3.07 -18.02
CA GLY A 467 -7.92 -3.01 -17.81
C GLY A 467 -8.61 -2.07 -18.81
N ASN A 468 -9.77 -1.54 -18.45
CA ASN A 468 -10.55 -0.66 -19.32
C ASN A 468 -9.94 0.74 -19.38
N VAL A 469 -9.74 1.28 -20.57
CA VAL A 469 -9.13 2.61 -20.76
C VAL A 469 -9.97 3.48 -21.69
N ASP A 470 -10.12 4.74 -21.33
CA ASP A 470 -10.89 5.72 -22.10
C ASP A 470 -10.10 6.19 -23.32
N VAL A 471 -8.79 6.41 -23.16
CA VAL A 471 -7.91 6.91 -24.21
C VAL A 471 -6.69 6.03 -24.31
N LEU A 472 -6.40 5.53 -25.51
CA LEU A 472 -5.16 4.79 -25.81
C LEU A 472 -4.26 5.65 -26.71
N LEU A 473 -3.05 5.94 -26.23
CA LEU A 473 -1.99 6.59 -26.97
C LEU A 473 -1.05 5.50 -27.50
N VAL A 474 -0.99 5.32 -28.83
CA VAL A 474 -0.39 4.14 -29.47
C VAL A 474 0.65 4.52 -30.52
N PRO A 475 1.90 4.00 -30.48
CA PRO A 475 2.89 4.28 -31.53
C PRO A 475 2.48 3.58 -32.84
N VAL A 476 2.61 4.25 -33.98
CA VAL A 476 2.16 3.69 -35.28
C VAL A 476 3.15 3.83 -36.43
N GLY A 477 4.23 4.61 -36.24
CA GLY A 477 5.20 4.94 -37.28
C GLY A 477 6.19 3.82 -37.64
N GLY A 478 6.14 2.68 -36.94
CA GLY A 478 7.05 1.56 -37.15
C GLY A 478 8.50 1.87 -36.74
N GLY A 479 9.46 1.35 -37.49
CA GLY A 479 10.87 1.44 -37.15
C GLY A 479 11.23 0.49 -36.01
N LYS A 480 11.44 1.03 -34.81
CA LYS A 480 11.74 0.26 -33.59
C LYS A 480 10.52 0.00 -32.70
N THR A 481 9.40 0.68 -32.98
CA THR A 481 8.12 0.52 -32.28
C THR A 481 7.09 -0.19 -33.16
N LEU A 482 5.83 -0.29 -32.70
CA LEU A 482 4.74 -0.87 -33.50
C LEU A 482 4.57 -0.16 -34.85
N ASP A 483 4.29 -0.95 -35.90
CA ASP A 483 3.78 -0.45 -37.17
C ASP A 483 2.24 -0.36 -37.15
N GLY A 484 1.65 0.30 -38.16
CA GLY A 484 0.20 0.50 -38.20
C GLY A 484 -0.65 -0.77 -38.10
N ALA A 485 -0.18 -1.91 -38.63
CA ALA A 485 -0.92 -3.17 -38.54
C ALA A 485 -0.87 -3.76 -37.13
N ARG A 486 0.31 -3.78 -36.50
CA ARG A 486 0.46 -4.30 -35.13
C ARG A 486 -0.18 -3.37 -34.10
N ALA A 487 -0.15 -2.06 -34.34
CA ALA A 487 -0.88 -1.09 -33.52
C ALA A 487 -2.39 -1.33 -33.56
N ALA A 488 -2.97 -1.59 -34.74
CA ALA A 488 -4.39 -1.90 -34.86
C ALA A 488 -4.78 -3.21 -34.14
N GLU A 489 -3.88 -4.20 -34.08
CA GLU A 489 -4.09 -5.40 -33.25
C GLU A 489 -4.14 -5.06 -31.77
N VAL A 490 -3.20 -4.26 -31.26
CA VAL A 490 -3.20 -3.81 -29.86
C VAL A 490 -4.46 -3.02 -29.51
N VAL A 491 -4.94 -2.15 -30.41
CA VAL A 491 -6.20 -1.43 -30.23
C VAL A 491 -7.38 -2.39 -30.07
N ARG A 492 -7.44 -3.46 -30.88
CA ARG A 492 -8.50 -4.49 -30.78
C ARG A 492 -8.40 -5.34 -29.51
N GLN A 493 -7.22 -5.46 -28.91
CA GLN A 493 -7.05 -6.17 -27.63
C GLN A 493 -7.49 -5.32 -26.44
N VAL A 494 -7.25 -4.01 -26.50
CA VAL A 494 -7.54 -3.07 -25.40
C VAL A 494 -8.97 -2.52 -25.45
N GLU A 495 -9.58 -2.48 -26.64
CA GLU A 495 -10.94 -1.97 -26.88
C GLU A 495 -11.23 -0.58 -26.24
N PRO A 496 -10.38 0.44 -26.47
CA PRO A 496 -10.54 1.75 -25.85
C PRO A 496 -11.66 2.57 -26.50
N ARG A 497 -12.17 3.57 -25.79
CA ARG A 497 -13.17 4.51 -26.33
C ARG A 497 -12.58 5.47 -27.35
N TYR A 498 -11.39 6.00 -27.09
CA TYR A 498 -10.63 6.87 -27.99
C TYR A 498 -9.24 6.28 -28.25
N VAL A 499 -8.78 6.37 -29.50
CA VAL A 499 -7.42 6.01 -29.90
C VAL A 499 -6.75 7.21 -30.53
N VAL A 500 -5.58 7.56 -30.02
CA VAL A 500 -4.76 8.65 -30.52
C VAL A 500 -3.43 8.06 -31.01
N PRO A 501 -3.18 8.02 -32.33
CA PRO A 501 -1.90 7.57 -32.84
C PRO A 501 -0.79 8.55 -32.45
N MET A 502 0.38 8.02 -32.16
CA MET A 502 1.59 8.77 -31.81
C MET A 502 2.82 8.18 -32.50
N HIS A 503 3.98 8.83 -32.33
CA HIS A 503 5.26 8.33 -32.85
C HIS A 503 5.19 7.91 -34.33
N PHE A 504 4.75 8.83 -35.20
CA PHE A 504 4.66 8.67 -36.65
C PHE A 504 5.31 9.84 -37.39
N GLY A 505 5.59 9.66 -38.68
CA GLY A 505 6.23 10.67 -39.53
C GLY A 505 5.33 11.89 -39.72
N HIS A 506 5.83 13.06 -39.35
CA HIS A 506 5.09 14.33 -39.48
C HIS A 506 6.00 15.46 -39.96
N PRO A 507 5.56 16.39 -40.83
CA PRO A 507 6.41 17.46 -41.37
C PRO A 507 7.06 18.38 -40.33
N ALA A 508 6.44 18.52 -39.15
CA ALA A 508 6.97 19.32 -38.04
C ALA A 508 8.07 18.60 -37.22
N LEU A 509 8.29 17.31 -37.46
CA LEU A 509 9.19 16.45 -36.71
C LEU A 509 10.35 15.98 -37.60
N ARG A 510 11.53 15.79 -37.00
CA ARG A 510 12.74 15.38 -37.70
C ARG A 510 13.05 13.92 -37.42
N THR A 511 12.16 13.02 -37.87
CA THR A 511 12.29 11.57 -37.68
C THR A 511 12.00 10.79 -38.95
N GLU A 512 12.65 9.64 -39.10
CA GLU A 512 12.45 8.70 -40.22
C GLU A 512 11.39 7.65 -39.84
N LEU A 513 10.14 8.09 -39.68
CA LEU A 513 9.00 7.22 -39.32
C LEU A 513 7.98 7.19 -40.46
N ALA A 514 7.24 6.09 -40.57
CA ALA A 514 6.13 5.98 -41.51
C ALA A 514 4.99 6.96 -41.14
N PRO A 515 4.24 7.49 -42.12
CA PRO A 515 3.11 8.36 -41.84
C PRO A 515 1.93 7.56 -41.26
N VAL A 516 0.93 8.27 -40.73
CA VAL A 516 -0.21 7.67 -40.00
C VAL A 516 -1.17 6.88 -40.90
N ASP A 517 -1.12 7.07 -42.22
CA ASP A 517 -2.05 6.56 -43.22
C ASP A 517 -2.27 5.05 -43.13
N ARG A 518 -1.20 4.27 -42.96
CA ARG A 518 -1.29 2.81 -42.87
C ARG A 518 -2.11 2.38 -41.65
N PHE A 519 -1.94 3.05 -40.51
CA PHE A 519 -2.72 2.77 -39.31
C PHE A 519 -4.19 3.14 -39.50
N LEU A 520 -4.47 4.30 -40.10
CA LEU A 520 -5.83 4.74 -40.42
C LEU A 520 -6.57 3.75 -41.33
N GLN A 521 -5.86 3.20 -42.32
CA GLN A 521 -6.41 2.17 -43.20
C GLN A 521 -6.76 0.88 -42.44
N GLU A 522 -5.89 0.41 -41.54
CA GLU A 522 -6.11 -0.78 -40.72
C GLU A 522 -7.25 -0.61 -39.70
N MET A 523 -7.48 0.63 -39.25
CA MET A 523 -8.60 1.02 -38.38
C MET A 523 -9.90 1.30 -39.15
N GLY A 524 -9.90 1.25 -40.49
CA GLY A 524 -11.09 1.49 -41.31
C GLY A 524 -11.53 2.95 -41.41
N VAL A 525 -10.63 3.89 -41.10
CA VAL A 525 -10.87 5.35 -41.08
C VAL A 525 -9.81 6.09 -41.92
N PRO A 526 -9.72 5.82 -43.25
CA PRO A 526 -8.64 6.31 -44.09
C PRO A 526 -8.58 7.84 -44.19
N GLU A 527 -9.67 8.53 -43.88
CA GLU A 527 -9.74 9.99 -43.80
C GLU A 527 -10.06 10.39 -42.35
N SER A 528 -9.14 11.14 -41.72
CA SER A 528 -9.34 11.71 -40.38
C SER A 528 -8.86 13.16 -40.38
N GLU A 529 -9.73 14.08 -40.00
CA GLU A 529 -9.33 15.48 -39.82
C GLU A 529 -8.52 15.63 -38.53
N ALA A 530 -7.30 16.15 -38.68
CA ALA A 530 -6.43 16.37 -37.55
C ALA A 530 -6.92 17.53 -36.68
N GLN A 531 -6.90 17.33 -35.36
CA GLN A 531 -7.44 18.27 -34.38
C GLN A 531 -6.34 18.79 -33.44
N ASN A 532 -6.50 20.00 -32.91
CA ASN A 532 -5.49 20.57 -32.00
C ASN A 532 -5.55 19.99 -30.58
N ARG A 533 -6.67 19.36 -30.20
CA ARG A 533 -6.94 18.87 -28.85
C ARG A 533 -8.10 17.88 -28.86
N LEU A 534 -8.03 16.88 -28.00
CA LEU A 534 -9.14 16.01 -27.63
C LEU A 534 -9.58 16.35 -26.20
N SER A 535 -10.87 16.59 -25.98
CA SER A 535 -11.44 16.80 -24.64
C SER A 535 -12.33 15.61 -24.28
N VAL A 536 -12.03 14.95 -23.16
CA VAL A 536 -12.65 13.67 -22.76
C VAL A 536 -13.38 13.86 -21.43
N GLN A 537 -14.57 13.26 -21.32
CA GLN A 537 -15.34 13.22 -20.08
C GLN A 537 -15.32 11.80 -19.52
N ALA A 538 -15.19 11.70 -18.20
CA ALA A 538 -15.40 10.45 -17.48
C ALA A 538 -16.81 9.93 -17.81
N SER A 539 -16.90 8.67 -18.25
CA SER A 539 -18.20 8.08 -18.60
C SER A 539 -18.19 6.59 -18.34
N SER A 540 -19.34 6.04 -17.97
CA SER A 540 -19.52 4.60 -17.74
C SER A 540 -19.97 3.82 -18.97
N ALA A 541 -19.84 4.35 -20.19
CA ALA A 541 -20.54 3.85 -21.37
C ALA A 541 -19.65 3.06 -22.36
N GLU A 542 -20.14 1.89 -22.74
CA GLU A 542 -19.72 1.12 -23.92
C GLU A 542 -20.05 1.90 -25.20
N GLY A 543 -19.11 1.96 -26.13
CA GLY A 543 -19.28 2.64 -27.42
C GLY A 543 -18.21 2.21 -28.42
N GLU A 544 -18.45 2.46 -29.70
CA GLU A 544 -17.49 2.15 -30.76
C GLU A 544 -16.21 2.98 -30.59
N THR A 545 -15.05 2.33 -30.74
CA THR A 545 -13.73 2.97 -30.66
C THR A 545 -13.59 4.08 -31.71
N LYS A 546 -13.24 5.28 -31.27
CA LYS A 546 -13.04 6.45 -32.13
C LYS A 546 -11.56 6.78 -32.28
N VAL A 547 -11.08 6.82 -33.52
CA VAL A 547 -9.72 7.27 -33.83
C VAL A 547 -9.70 8.80 -33.94
N VAL A 548 -8.77 9.45 -33.25
CA VAL A 548 -8.58 10.90 -33.24
C VAL A 548 -7.13 11.22 -33.56
N VAL A 549 -6.87 11.83 -34.72
CA VAL A 549 -5.54 12.32 -35.09
C VAL A 549 -5.35 13.72 -34.52
N LEU A 550 -4.24 13.96 -33.83
CA LEU A 550 -3.90 15.27 -33.27
C LEU A 550 -2.77 15.95 -34.05
N GLU A 551 -2.84 17.29 -34.14
CA GLU A 551 -1.76 18.13 -34.65
C GLU A 551 -0.79 18.51 -33.52
N PRO A 552 0.53 18.59 -33.78
CA PRO A 552 1.50 18.95 -32.77
C PRO A 552 1.35 20.43 -32.39
N ARG A 553 1.08 20.67 -31.11
CA ARG A 553 0.95 22.00 -30.54
C ARG A 553 2.34 22.58 -30.27
N THR A 554 2.74 23.57 -31.06
CA THR A 554 4.02 24.28 -30.94
C THR A 554 4.08 25.25 -29.78
#